data_AF-A0A6B3FHU4-F1
#
_entry.id   AF-A0A6B3FHU4-F1
#
_cell.length_a   1.000
_cell.length_b   1.000
_cell.length_c   1.000
_cell.angle_alpha   90.00
_cell.angle_beta   90.00
_cell.angle_gamma   90.00
#
_symmetry.space_group_name_H-M   'P 1'
#
loop_
_entity.id
_entity.type
_entity.pdbx_description
1 polymer ?
#
loop_
_entity_poly.entity_id
_entity_poly.type
_entity_poly.pdbx_seq_one_letter_code
_entity_poly.pdbx_strand_id
1 'polypeptide(L)'
;MTTRGVLYVHSAPRALCPHVEWAVAGVLGVRVQLDWIRQPAAPGTWRSEFSWKGRAGTASQLASALRGWDLLRFEVTAEPCPTAEGERYSSTPGLGI
;
A
#
# COMPACT_ATOMS: atom_id res chain seq x y z
N MET A 1 -3.50 17.31 11.56
CA MET A 1 -3.41 17.72 10.15
C MET A 1 -3.53 16.49 9.26
N THR A 2 -4.18 16.63 8.12
CA THR A 2 -4.57 15.51 7.25
C THR A 2 -3.79 15.57 5.95
N THR A 3 -3.28 14.43 5.51
CA THR A 3 -2.67 14.20 4.19
C THR A 3 -3.49 13.17 3.42
N ARG A 4 -3.18 13.01 2.14
CA ARG A 4 -3.72 11.99 1.25
C ARG A 4 -2.59 11.37 0.45
N GLY A 5 -2.85 10.21 -0.11
CA GLY A 5 -1.84 9.47 -0.83
C GLY A 5 -2.44 8.30 -1.57
N VAL A 6 -1.57 7.51 -2.19
CA VAL A 6 -1.96 6.32 -2.93
C VAL A 6 -1.14 5.13 -2.46
N LEU A 7 -1.79 4.01 -2.22
CA LEU A 7 -1.16 2.70 -2.14
C LEU A 7 -1.22 2.07 -3.54
N TYR A 8 -0.06 1.85 -4.13
CA TYR A 8 0.11 1.05 -5.34
C TYR A 8 0.53 -0.36 -4.93
N VAL A 9 -0.27 -1.36 -5.27
CA VAL A 9 0.16 -2.76 -5.23
C VAL A 9 0.56 -3.14 -6.65
N HIS A 10 1.85 -3.29 -6.89
CA HIS A 10 2.36 -3.62 -8.22
C HIS A 10 2.26 -5.11 -8.51
N SER A 11 2.41 -5.96 -7.50
CA SER A 11 2.19 -7.40 -7.65
C SER A 11 1.90 -8.05 -6.30
N ALA A 12 0.83 -8.84 -6.25
CA ALA A 12 0.51 -9.74 -5.15
C ALA A 12 -0.04 -11.08 -5.68
N PRO A 13 0.35 -12.24 -5.14
CA PRO A 13 -0.37 -13.49 -5.35
C PRO A 13 -1.83 -13.35 -4.94
N ARG A 14 -2.74 -14.05 -5.64
CA ARG A 14 -4.20 -13.99 -5.35
C ARG A 14 -4.54 -14.24 -3.88
N ALA A 15 -3.80 -15.15 -3.23
CA ALA A 15 -4.00 -15.49 -1.83
C ALA A 15 -3.67 -14.34 -0.86
N LEU A 16 -2.76 -13.42 -1.23
CA LEU A 16 -2.40 -12.28 -0.39
C LEU A 16 -3.38 -11.11 -0.51
N CYS A 17 -4.18 -11.03 -1.58
CA CYS A 17 -5.15 -9.93 -1.79
C CYS A 17 -6.03 -9.61 -0.57
N PRO A 18 -6.75 -10.58 0.06
CA PRO A 18 -7.56 -10.29 1.24
C PRO A 18 -6.74 -9.86 2.46
N HIS A 19 -5.49 -10.36 2.59
CA HIS A 19 -4.61 -9.97 3.68
C HIS A 19 -4.12 -8.53 3.52
N VAL A 20 -3.80 -8.10 2.30
CA VAL A 20 -3.48 -6.69 2.01
C VAL A 20 -4.65 -5.80 2.43
N GLU A 21 -5.88 -6.14 2.05
CA GLU A 21 -7.07 -5.38 2.44
C GLU A 21 -7.22 -5.28 3.95
N TRP A 22 -7.01 -6.38 4.68
CA TRP A 22 -7.07 -6.39 6.15
C TRP A 22 -5.97 -5.53 6.79
N ALA A 23 -4.74 -5.61 6.30
CA ALA A 23 -3.63 -4.81 6.82
C ALA A 23 -3.89 -3.30 6.61
N VAL A 24 -4.34 -2.91 5.41
CA VAL A 24 -4.66 -1.52 5.09
C VAL A 24 -5.87 -1.03 5.90
N ALA A 25 -6.92 -1.85 6.04
CA ALA A 25 -8.07 -1.54 6.88
C ALA A 25 -7.69 -1.33 8.36
N GLY A 26 -6.77 -2.15 8.88
CA GLY A 26 -6.26 -2.02 10.25
C GLY A 26 -5.55 -0.69 10.50
N VAL A 27 -4.79 -0.18 9.52
CA VAL A 27 -4.10 1.12 9.63
C VAL A 27 -5.08 2.29 9.48
N LEU A 28 -6.00 2.21 8.52
CA LEU A 28 -6.94 3.31 8.23
C LEU A 28 -8.14 3.35 9.18
N GLY A 29 -8.42 2.27 9.91
CA GLY A 29 -9.55 2.16 10.83
C GLY A 29 -10.91 2.12 10.14
N VAL A 30 -10.93 1.81 8.84
CA VAL A 30 -12.15 1.73 8.01
C VAL A 30 -12.12 0.47 7.17
N ARG A 31 -13.30 0.02 6.71
CA ARG A 31 -13.37 -1.07 5.75
C ARG A 31 -12.69 -0.64 4.44
N VAL A 32 -11.78 -1.47 3.96
CA VAL A 32 -11.07 -1.27 2.69
C VAL A 32 -11.44 -2.41 1.75
N GLN A 33 -11.73 -2.06 0.51
CA GLN A 33 -11.89 -3.00 -0.59
C GLN A 33 -11.05 -2.48 -1.74
N LEU A 34 -10.13 -3.31 -2.23
CA LEU A 34 -9.20 -2.97 -3.29
C LEU A 34 -9.75 -3.49 -4.63
N ASP A 35 -9.67 -2.67 -5.66
CA ASP A 35 -10.00 -3.11 -7.01
C ASP A 35 -8.81 -3.86 -7.61
N TRP A 36 -8.87 -5.19 -7.54
CA TRP A 36 -7.79 -6.07 -7.97
C TRP A 36 -7.93 -6.40 -9.45
N ILE A 37 -6.88 -6.08 -10.22
CA ILE A 37 -6.78 -6.45 -11.63
C ILE A 37 -5.59 -7.39 -11.84
N ARG A 38 -5.69 -8.30 -12.82
CA ARG A 38 -4.56 -9.19 -13.18
C ARG A 38 -3.38 -8.33 -13.64
N GLN A 39 -2.17 -8.69 -13.22
CA GLN A 39 -0.95 -7.97 -13.60
C GLN A 39 -0.37 -8.56 -14.90
N PRO A 40 -0.40 -7.83 -16.04
CA PRO A 40 0.09 -8.35 -17.32
C PRO A 40 1.61 -8.62 -17.32
N ALA A 41 2.38 -7.82 -16.58
CA ALA A 41 3.84 -7.93 -16.54
C ALA A 41 4.36 -9.08 -15.65
N ALA A 42 3.50 -9.66 -14.81
CA ALA A 42 3.85 -10.73 -13.88
C ALA A 42 2.66 -11.72 -13.76
N PRO A 43 2.53 -12.66 -14.70
CA PRO A 43 1.43 -13.62 -14.72
C PRO A 43 1.27 -14.36 -13.38
N GLY A 44 0.02 -14.59 -12.98
CA GLY A 44 -0.30 -15.21 -11.69
C GLY A 44 -0.38 -14.22 -10.51
N THR A 45 -0.03 -12.95 -10.73
CA THR A 45 -0.17 -11.89 -9.72
C THR A 45 -1.24 -10.86 -10.09
N TRP A 46 -1.59 -10.05 -9.09
CA TRP A 46 -2.60 -9.02 -9.16
C TRP A 46 -1.99 -7.67 -8.77
N ARG A 47 -2.50 -6.60 -9.37
CA ARG A 47 -2.19 -5.22 -9.01
C ARG A 47 -3.46 -4.51 -8.55
N SER A 48 -3.29 -3.45 -7.78
CA SER A 48 -4.37 -2.57 -7.35
C SER A 48 -3.82 -1.20 -7.02
N GLU A 49 -4.68 -0.19 -7.02
CA GLU A 49 -4.37 1.18 -6.64
C GLU A 49 -5.46 1.68 -5.71
N PHE A 50 -5.07 2.32 -4.61
CA PHE A 50 -6.02 2.77 -3.59
C PHE A 50 -5.65 4.11 -3.02
N SER A 51 -6.50 5.09 -3.31
CA SER A 51 -6.41 6.43 -2.74
C SER A 51 -6.88 6.43 -1.29
N TRP A 52 -6.06 6.97 -0.40
CA TRP A 52 -6.36 7.05 1.02
C TRP A 52 -6.20 8.49 1.53
N LYS A 53 -6.83 8.76 2.68
CA LYS A 53 -6.72 10.03 3.40
C LYS A 53 -6.56 9.72 4.88
N GLY A 54 -5.62 10.39 5.55
CA GLY A 54 -5.26 10.07 6.93
C GLY A 54 -4.40 11.14 7.58
N ARG A 55 -3.97 10.90 8.81
CA ARG A 55 -3.02 11.77 9.51
C ARG A 55 -1.63 11.72 8.87
N ALA A 56 -0.81 12.75 9.05
CA ALA A 56 0.62 12.65 8.71
C ALA A 56 1.24 11.41 9.39
N GLY A 57 2.13 10.71 8.67
CA GLY A 57 2.69 9.42 9.10
C GLY A 57 1.81 8.19 8.84
N THR A 58 0.63 8.34 8.21
CA THR A 58 -0.18 7.17 7.80
C THR A 58 0.55 6.34 6.73
N ALA A 59 1.31 6.97 5.83
CA ALA A 59 2.06 6.26 4.80
C ALA A 59 3.10 5.31 5.38
N SER A 60 3.87 5.77 6.38
CA SER A 60 4.85 4.92 7.07
C SER A 60 4.21 3.79 7.86
N GLN A 61 3.01 4.01 8.42
CA GLN A 61 2.21 2.96 9.07
C GLN A 61 1.73 1.90 8.07
N LEU A 62 1.23 2.33 6.90
CA LEU A 62 0.84 1.42 5.81
C LEU A 62 2.05 0.60 5.32
N ALA A 63 3.17 1.26 5.07
CA ALA A 63 4.40 0.58 4.65
C ALA A 63 4.88 -0.42 5.72
N SER A 64 4.79 -0.06 7.00
CA SER A 64 5.15 -0.93 8.11
C SER A 64 4.21 -2.13 8.28
N ALA A 65 2.93 -1.98 7.94
CA ALA A 65 1.96 -3.07 8.01
C ALA A 65 2.10 -4.07 6.85
N LEU A 66 2.59 -3.60 5.70
CA LEU A 66 2.73 -4.40 4.47
C LEU A 66 4.14 -4.99 4.28
N ARG A 67 5.16 -4.47 4.98
CA ARG A 67 6.53 -4.99 4.88
C ARG A 67 6.62 -6.44 5.40
N GLY A 68 7.58 -7.20 4.85
CA GLY A 68 7.87 -8.57 5.30
C GLY A 68 7.06 -9.67 4.60
N TRP A 69 6.31 -9.33 3.56
CA TRP A 69 5.67 -10.32 2.69
C TRP A 69 6.49 -10.51 1.41
N ASP A 70 7.19 -11.64 1.32
CA ASP A 70 8.17 -11.95 0.27
C ASP A 70 7.61 -11.92 -1.16
N LEU A 71 6.31 -11.93 -1.35
CA LEU A 71 5.70 -11.91 -2.68
C LEU A 71 4.95 -10.62 -3.00
N LEU A 72 4.98 -9.64 -2.08
CA LEU A 72 4.32 -8.36 -2.26
C LEU A 72 5.30 -7.30 -2.79
N ARG A 73 4.93 -6.65 -3.90
CA ARG A 73 5.57 -5.41 -4.38
C ARG A 73 4.57 -4.28 -4.24
N PHE A 74 4.93 -3.23 -3.54
CA PHE A 74 4.04 -2.11 -3.31
C PHE A 74 4.79 -0.79 -3.20
N GLU A 75 4.07 0.30 -3.39
CA GLU A 75 4.52 1.66 -3.11
C GLU A 75 3.42 2.39 -2.34
N VAL A 76 3.77 3.16 -1.33
CA VAL A 76 2.86 4.06 -0.63
C VAL A 76 3.39 5.48 -0.75
N THR A 77 2.57 6.38 -1.28
CA THR A 77 2.87 7.80 -1.36
C THR A 77 2.03 8.59 -0.36
N ALA A 78 2.53 9.73 0.10
CA ALA A 78 1.77 10.78 0.77
C ALA A 78 2.11 12.14 0.16
N GLU A 79 1.10 12.96 -0.07
CA GLU A 79 1.28 14.36 -0.45
C GLU A 79 1.81 15.18 0.75
N PRO A 80 2.61 16.23 0.50
CA PRO A 80 2.99 17.17 1.56
C PRO A 80 1.75 17.84 2.17
N CYS A 81 1.84 18.15 3.46
CA CYS A 81 0.82 18.88 4.21
C CYS A 81 1.48 19.92 5.12
N PRO A 82 0.72 20.83 5.77
CA PRO A 82 1.32 21.91 6.56
C PRO A 82 2.28 21.49 7.69
N THR A 83 2.26 20.22 8.09
CA THR A 83 3.07 19.68 9.20
C THR A 83 4.04 18.58 8.78
N ALA A 84 4.08 18.19 7.51
CA ALA A 84 4.93 17.09 7.04
C ALA A 84 5.21 17.20 5.53
N GLU A 85 6.41 16.79 5.14
CA GLU A 85 6.80 16.67 3.74
C GLU A 85 6.07 15.53 3.03
N GLY A 86 6.17 15.50 1.70
CA GLY A 86 5.71 14.36 0.92
C GLY A 86 6.58 13.12 1.19
N GLU A 87 5.94 11.96 1.30
CA GLU A 87 6.62 10.69 1.60
C GLU A 87 6.40 9.69 0.46
N ARG A 88 7.40 8.84 0.21
CA ARG A 88 7.26 7.69 -0.68
C ARG A 88 8.04 6.50 -0.11
N TYR A 89 7.33 5.40 0.11
CA TYR A 89 7.89 4.13 0.54
C TYR A 89 7.67 3.11 -0.57
N SER A 90 8.73 2.50 -1.07
CA SER A 90 8.64 1.46 -2.10
C SER A 90 9.21 0.18 -1.53
N SER A 91 8.50 -0.93 -1.66
CA SER A 91 8.97 -2.23 -1.21
C SER A 91 9.05 -3.23 -2.33
N THR A 92 10.18 -3.93 -2.40
CA THR A 92 10.35 -5.09 -3.26
C THR A 92 10.80 -6.31 -2.45
N PRO A 93 10.39 -7.53 -2.84
CA PRO A 93 10.81 -8.77 -2.19
C PRO A 93 12.31 -8.93 -1.94
N GLY A 94 13.14 -8.47 -2.89
CA GLY A 94 14.59 -8.65 -2.80
C GLY A 94 15.34 -7.57 -2.03
N LEU A 95 14.81 -6.33 -2.03
CA LEU A 95 15.51 -5.17 -1.45
C LEU A 95 14.90 -4.67 -0.13
N GLY A 96 13.68 -5.09 0.20
CA GLY A 96 12.96 -4.54 1.36
C GLY A 96 12.33 -3.19 1.04
N ILE A 97 12.20 -2.35 2.08
CA ILE A 97 11.73 -0.94 2.06
C ILE A 97 12.91 0.00 1.85
#